data_AF-A0A2N0W2J2-F1
#
_entry.id   AF-A0A2N0W2J2-F1
#
_cell.length_a   1.000
_cell.length_b   1.000
_cell.length_c   1.000
_cell.angle_alpha   90.00
_cell.angle_beta   90.00
_cell.angle_gamma   90.00
#
_symmetry.space_group_name_H-M   'P 1'
#
loop_
_entity.id
_entity.type
_entity.pdbx_description
1 polymer ?
#
loop_
_entity_poly.entity_id
_entity_poly.type
_entity_poly.pdbx_seq_one_letter_code
_entity_poly.pdbx_strand_id
1 'polypeptide(L)'
;MQLISNDYEYRMWMMEAYFCQDSIEGDKLLTEEELDDFLFEYRPQEYPCLGTVTPSKITALDYDITFFYRQQISEWAKSMGLLSIR
;
A
#
# COMPACT_ATOMS: atom_id res chain seq x y z
N MET A 1 -7.75 1.02 1.60
CA MET A 1 -7.41 0.01 0.59
C MET A 1 -7.72 0.56 -0.79
N GLN A 2 -6.78 0.51 -1.73
CA GLN A 2 -6.89 1.15 -3.04
C GLN A 2 -6.21 0.29 -4.13
N LEU A 3 -6.80 0.25 -5.33
CA LEU A 3 -6.16 -0.34 -6.50
C LEU A 3 -5.15 0.67 -7.05
N ILE A 4 -3.89 0.25 -7.16
CA ILE A 4 -2.76 1.07 -7.58
C ILE A 4 -2.21 0.48 -8.87
N SER A 5 -2.14 1.31 -9.91
CA SER A 5 -1.87 0.84 -11.28
C SER A 5 -0.46 1.16 -11.78
N ASN A 6 0.27 2.05 -11.11
CA ASN A 6 1.59 2.53 -11.52
C ASN A 6 2.28 3.31 -10.38
N ASP A 7 3.54 3.70 -10.61
CA ASP A 7 4.36 4.45 -9.64
C ASP A 7 3.79 5.81 -9.25
N TYR A 8 3.13 6.52 -10.17
CA TYR A 8 2.52 7.82 -9.88
C TYR A 8 1.36 7.66 -8.89
N GLU A 9 0.46 6.69 -9.14
CA GLU A 9 -0.64 6.37 -8.23
C GLU A 9 -0.12 5.88 -6.87
N TYR A 10 0.96 5.09 -6.84
CA TYR A 10 1.57 4.63 -5.60
C TYR A 10 2.07 5.80 -4.74
N ARG A 11 2.82 6.73 -5.35
CA ARG A 11 3.33 7.92 -4.63
C ARG A 11 2.18 8.73 -4.05
N MET A 12 1.17 9.05 -4.86
CA MET A 12 0.00 9.81 -4.40
C MET A 12 -0.72 9.10 -3.26
N TRP A 13 -0.96 7.79 -3.40
CA TRP A 13 -1.61 6.99 -2.38
C TRP A 13 -0.82 6.93 -1.07
N MET A 14 0.51 6.79 -1.12
CA MET A 14 1.36 6.79 0.08
C MET A 14 1.27 8.11 0.85
N MET A 15 1.28 9.25 0.14
CA MET A 15 1.13 10.55 0.79
C MET A 15 -0.20 10.64 1.54
N GLU A 16 -1.30 10.26 0.89
CA GLU A 16 -2.64 10.36 1.47
C GLU A 16 -2.91 9.31 2.56
N ALA A 17 -2.50 8.06 2.34
CA ALA A 17 -2.89 6.92 3.17
C ALA A 17 -1.91 6.61 4.30
N TYR A 18 -0.65 7.02 4.20
CA TYR A 18 0.38 6.75 5.21
C TYR A 18 0.87 8.04 5.88
N PHE A 19 1.29 9.03 5.10
CA PHE A 19 1.93 10.23 5.65
C PHE A 19 0.96 11.30 6.18
N CYS A 20 -0.24 11.42 5.60
CA CYS A 20 -1.21 12.45 5.96
C CYS A 20 -2.39 11.94 6.81
N GLN A 21 -2.26 10.78 7.46
CA GLN A 21 -3.33 10.28 8.34
C GLN A 21 -3.52 11.20 9.56
N ASP A 22 -4.78 11.37 9.97
CA ASP A 22 -5.19 12.12 11.16
C ASP A 22 -4.75 13.59 11.24
N SER A 23 -4.60 14.26 10.07
CA SER A 23 -4.18 15.68 9.98
C SER A 23 -2.78 15.95 10.52
N ILE A 24 -1.97 14.91 10.69
CA ILE A 24 -0.54 15.01 10.96
C ILE A 24 0.16 15.00 9.60
N GLU A 25 0.89 16.06 9.30
CA GLU A 25 1.70 16.17 8.07
C GLU A 25 3.02 15.43 8.29
N GLY A 26 2.96 14.09 8.34
CA GLY A 26 4.12 13.23 8.57
C GLY A 26 5.18 13.35 7.47
N ASP A 27 4.77 13.78 6.27
CA ASP A 27 5.66 14.13 5.17
C ASP A 27 6.62 15.29 5.51
N LYS A 28 6.19 16.23 6.36
CA LYS A 28 7.04 17.37 6.79
C LYS A 28 8.12 16.99 7.80
N LEU A 29 8.10 15.75 8.29
CA LEU A 29 9.13 15.23 9.19
C LEU A 29 10.32 14.63 8.43
N LEU A 30 10.17 14.40 7.12
CA LEU A 30 11.21 13.85 6.25
C LEU A 30 11.72 14.92 5.29
N THR A 31 13.00 14.85 4.96
CA THR A 31 13.53 15.53 3.78
C THR A 31 13.02 14.87 2.49
N GLU A 32 13.12 15.57 1.36
CA GLU A 32 12.74 14.99 0.06
C GLU A 32 13.52 13.71 -0.26
N GLU A 33 14.80 13.66 0.09
CA GLU A 33 15.67 12.48 -0.10
C GLU A 33 15.20 11.30 0.76
N GLU A 34 14.95 11.53 2.05
CA GLU A 34 14.45 10.47 2.95
C GLU A 34 13.06 9.96 2.52
N LEU A 35 12.19 10.84 2.02
CA LEU A 35 10.90 10.46 1.48
C LEU A 35 11.05 9.59 0.23
N ASP A 36 11.90 9.98 -0.71
CA ASP A 36 12.13 9.22 -1.94
C ASP A 36 12.75 7.85 -1.65
N ASP A 37 13.71 7.77 -0.72
CA ASP A 37 14.30 6.51 -0.24
C ASP A 37 13.24 5.61 0.39
N PHE A 38 12.40 6.17 1.28
CA PHE A 38 11.31 5.41 1.90
C PHE A 38 10.31 4.89 0.86
N LEU A 39 9.85 5.76 -0.04
CA LEU A 39 8.92 5.37 -1.10
C LEU A 39 9.53 4.28 -1.98
N PHE A 40 10.82 4.37 -2.26
CA PHE A 40 11.54 3.33 -2.98
C PHE A 40 11.54 2.01 -2.18
N GLU A 41 12.00 1.99 -0.94
CA GLU A 41 12.08 0.77 -0.12
C GLU A 41 10.74 0.05 0.03
N TYR A 42 9.65 0.79 0.20
CA TYR A 42 8.31 0.24 0.45
C TYR A 42 7.45 0.09 -0.80
N ARG A 43 8.01 0.28 -2.00
CA ARG A 43 7.25 0.16 -3.25
C ARG A 43 6.70 -1.26 -3.46
N PRO A 44 5.56 -1.40 -4.13
CA PRO A 44 5.07 -2.71 -4.53
C PRO A 44 6.03 -3.37 -5.54
N GLN A 45 6.03 -4.71 -5.54
CA GLN A 45 6.88 -5.50 -6.45
C GLN A 45 6.39 -5.45 -7.89
N GLU A 46 5.09 -5.32 -8.09
CA GLU A 46 4.45 -5.24 -9.41
C GLU A 46 3.15 -4.44 -9.35
N TYR A 47 2.74 -3.93 -10.51
CA TYR A 47 1.44 -3.30 -10.73
C TYR A 47 0.62 -4.08 -11.77
N PRO A 48 -0.72 -4.01 -11.71
CA PRO A 48 -1.51 -3.38 -10.65
C PRO A 48 -1.52 -4.24 -9.37
N CYS A 49 -1.61 -3.58 -8.23
CA CYS A 49 -1.76 -4.23 -6.93
C CYS A 49 -2.80 -3.50 -6.06
N LEU A 50 -3.28 -4.17 -5.02
CA LEU A 50 -4.18 -3.58 -4.03
C LEU A 50 -3.39 -3.21 -2.78
N GLY A 51 -3.19 -1.91 -2.56
CA GLY A 51 -2.47 -1.39 -1.40
C GLY A 51 -3.39 -1.15 -0.20
N THR A 52 -2.92 -1.45 1.00
CA THR A 52 -3.57 -1.09 2.25
C THR A 52 -2.55 -0.62 3.29
N VAL A 53 -2.99 0.34 4.12
CA VAL A 53 -2.28 0.80 5.32
C VAL A 53 -3.18 0.46 6.49
N THR A 54 -2.65 -0.24 7.50
CA THR A 54 -3.40 -0.64 8.69
C THR A 54 -2.57 -0.42 9.94
N PRO A 55 -3.17 -0.09 11.11
CA PRO A 55 -2.41 0.01 12.35
C PRO A 55 -1.59 -1.26 12.59
N SER A 56 -0.32 -1.09 12.95
CA SER A 56 0.58 -2.20 13.16
C SER A 56 0.11 -3.04 14.35
N LYS A 57 0.18 -4.36 14.19
CA LYS A 57 -0.15 -5.31 15.27
C LYS A 57 1.01 -5.53 16.23
N ILE A 58 2.22 -5.12 15.83
CA ILE A 58 3.47 -5.37 16.56
C ILE A 58 3.91 -4.11 17.30
N THR A 59 3.91 -2.97 16.61
CA THR A 59 4.38 -1.71 17.18
C THR A 59 3.20 -0.76 17.37
N ALA A 60 2.97 -0.34 18.61
CA ALA A 60 1.92 0.64 18.89
C ALA A 60 2.25 1.98 18.21
N LEU A 61 1.24 2.60 17.59
CA LEU A 61 1.32 3.87 16.84
C LEU A 61 1.99 3.81 15.46
N ASP A 62 2.47 2.64 15.03
CA ASP A 62 2.96 2.46 13.66
C ASP A 62 1.85 1.96 12.74
N TYR A 63 2.09 2.05 11.44
CA TYR A 63 1.23 1.50 10.39
C TYR A 63 2.00 0.50 9.52
N ASP A 64 1.36 -0.63 9.24
CA ASP A 64 1.86 -1.62 8.31
C ASP A 64 1.32 -1.34 6.90
N ILE A 65 2.22 -1.35 5.91
CA ILE A 65 1.88 -1.26 4.48
C ILE A 65 1.83 -2.68 3.93
N THR A 66 0.73 -3.05 3.28
CA THR A 66 0.57 -4.37 2.65
C THR A 66 0.04 -4.24 1.24
N PHE A 67 0.61 -5.03 0.32
CA PHE A 67 0.15 -5.14 -1.06
C PHE A 67 -0.40 -6.53 -1.33
N PHE A 68 -1.54 -6.57 -2.02
CA PHE A 68 -2.11 -7.80 -2.54
C PHE A 68 -2.04 -7.83 -4.05
N TYR A 69 -1.48 -8.91 -4.58
CA TYR A 69 -1.19 -9.06 -6.01
C TYR A 69 -2.20 -9.94 -6.72
N ARG A 70 -2.11 -10.00 -8.05
CA ARG A 70 -3.04 -10.73 -8.91
C ARG A 70 -3.24 -12.18 -8.46
N GLN A 71 -2.17 -12.87 -8.07
CA GLN A 71 -2.26 -14.26 -7.65
C GLN A 71 -3.15 -14.42 -6.41
N GLN A 72 -2.88 -13.66 -5.35
CA GLN A 72 -3.67 -13.69 -4.10
C GLN A 72 -5.14 -13.34 -4.36
N ILE A 73 -5.38 -12.26 -5.13
CA ILE A 73 -6.73 -11.83 -5.48
C ILE A 73 -7.46 -12.92 -6.28
N SER A 74 -6.76 -13.60 -7.19
CA SER A 74 -7.33 -14.70 -7.98
C SER A 74 -7.66 -15.92 -7.12
N GLU A 75 -6.80 -16.25 -6.15
CA GLU A 75 -7.05 -17.32 -5.18
C GLU A 75 -8.27 -17.02 -4.31
N TRP A 76 -8.43 -15.78 -3.85
CA TRP A 76 -9.61 -15.34 -3.11
C TRP A 76 -10.88 -15.37 -3.97
N ALA A 77 -10.81 -14.90 -5.21
CA ALA A 77 -11.94 -14.93 -6.11
C ALA A 77 -12.39 -16.36 -6.43
N LYS A 78 -11.44 -17.31 -6.57
CA LYS A 78 -11.75 -18.75 -6.69
C LYS A 78 -12.40 -19.29 -5.42
N SER A 79 -11.88 -18.99 -4.24
CA SER A 79 -12.44 -19.50 -2.97
C SER A 79 -13.84 -18.94 -2.68
N MET A 80 -14.15 -17.75 -3.17
CA MET A 80 -15.48 -17.13 -3.11
C MET A 80 -16.44 -17.59 -4.22
N GLY A 81 -16.02 -18.48 -5.12
CA GLY A 81 -16.85 -18.95 -6.25
C GLY A 81 -17.08 -17.91 -7.34
N LEU A 82 -16.30 -16.82 -7.36
CA LEU A 82 -16.38 -15.76 -8.37
C LEU A 82 -15.62 -16.11 -9.66
N LEU A 83 -14.65 -17.02 -9.56
CA LEU A 83 -13.91 -17.57 -10.71
C LEU A 83 -14.07 -19.09 -10.75
N SER A 84 -14.46 -19.60 -11.91
CA SER A 84 -14.48 -21.05 -12.16
C SER A 84 -13.05 -21.59 -12.25
N ILE A 85 -12.77 -22.66 -11.51
CA ILE A 85 -11.61 -23.52 -11.75
C ILE A 85 -11.94 -24.31 -13.02
N ARG A 86 -11.45 -23.87 -14.17
CA ARG A 86 -11.44 -24.69 -15.39
C ARG A 86 -10.21 -25.58 -15.41
#